data_AF-A0A2V8KEZ1-F1
#
_entry.id   AF-A0A2V8KEZ1-F1
#
_cell.length_a   1.000
_cell.length_b   1.000
_cell.length_c   1.000
_cell.angle_alpha   90.00
_cell.angle_beta   90.00
_cell.angle_gamma   90.00
#
_symmetry.space_group_name_H-M   'P 1'
#
loop_
_entity.id
_entity.type
_entity.pdbx_description
1 polymer ?
#
loop_
_entity_poly.entity_id
_entity_poly.type
_entity_poly.pdbx_seq_one_letter_code
_entity_poly.pdbx_strand_id
1 'polypeptide(L)'
;MKFAPVVISLVLTVAVDLCAETVQCLPEYVKPTDVVSTKLVQTDGGTLVEKITVAQKLTELKANCKNGKLVDGAGTEIYFYKLTGCWGNPPRNYQEILERQEAKLAILRKQYTVIEMTCNPSGVPIP
;
A
#
# COMPACT_ATOMS: atom_id res chain seq x y z
N MET A 1 -40.98 -6.57 49.74
CA MET A 1 -40.12 -7.26 48.75
C MET A 1 -40.35 -6.60 47.40
N LYS A 2 -39.35 -5.90 46.82
CA LYS A 2 -39.41 -5.33 45.47
C LYS A 2 -38.12 -5.72 44.76
N PHE A 3 -38.19 -6.66 43.83
CA PHE A 3 -37.10 -7.00 42.92
C PHE A 3 -37.29 -6.20 41.64
N ALA A 4 -36.34 -5.33 41.31
CA ALA A 4 -36.25 -4.69 40.01
C ALA A 4 -35.50 -5.63 39.04
N PRO A 5 -35.93 -5.77 37.78
CA PRO A 5 -35.19 -6.55 36.81
C PRO A 5 -34.01 -5.73 36.26
N VAL A 6 -32.82 -6.31 36.35
CA VAL A 6 -31.60 -5.80 35.73
C VAL A 6 -31.68 -6.10 34.23
N VAL A 7 -31.75 -5.04 33.41
CA VAL A 7 -31.69 -5.16 31.95
C VAL A 7 -30.21 -5.09 31.55
N ILE A 8 -29.59 -6.25 31.34
CA ILE A 8 -28.22 -6.35 30.81
C ILE A 8 -28.32 -6.15 29.30
N SER A 9 -28.05 -4.93 28.84
CA SER A 9 -27.95 -4.64 27.41
C SER A 9 -26.60 -5.14 26.90
N LEU A 10 -26.61 -6.27 26.20
CA LEU A 10 -25.44 -6.86 25.55
C LEU A 10 -25.15 -6.06 24.28
N VAL A 11 -24.30 -5.04 24.39
CA VAL A 11 -23.77 -4.34 23.21
C VAL A 11 -22.72 -5.25 22.57
N LEU A 12 -23.12 -5.93 21.50
CA LEU A 12 -22.23 -6.75 20.68
C LEU A 12 -21.30 -5.81 19.89
N THR A 13 -20.14 -5.49 20.43
CA THR A 13 -19.05 -4.86 19.66
C THR A 13 -18.52 -5.88 18.67
N VAL A 14 -19.00 -5.81 17.43
CA VAL A 14 -18.40 -6.51 16.30
C VAL A 14 -17.05 -5.83 16.03
N ALA A 15 -15.98 -6.44 16.51
CA ALA A 15 -14.64 -6.13 16.02
C ALA A 15 -14.61 -6.59 14.56
N VAL A 16 -14.81 -5.67 13.63
CA VAL A 16 -14.59 -5.93 12.21
C VAL A 16 -13.09 -6.16 12.02
N ASP A 17 -12.75 -7.41 11.73
CA ASP A 17 -11.41 -7.88 11.37
C ASP A 17 -10.98 -7.27 10.02
N LEU A 18 -10.61 -5.98 10.03
CA LEU A 18 -10.12 -5.26 8.85
C LEU A 18 -8.88 -5.91 8.20
N CYS A 19 -8.21 -6.82 8.93
CA CYS A 19 -6.96 -7.46 8.49
C CYS A 19 -7.17 -8.65 7.54
N ALA A 20 -8.33 -9.31 7.53
CA ALA A 20 -8.50 -10.57 6.80
C ALA A 20 -9.08 -10.41 5.39
N GLU A 21 -10.06 -9.52 5.20
CA GLU A 21 -10.78 -9.40 3.92
C GLU A 21 -9.99 -8.66 2.83
N THR A 22 -9.11 -7.73 3.20
CA THR A 22 -8.30 -6.96 2.22
C THR A 22 -7.18 -7.81 1.61
N VAL A 23 -6.70 -8.83 2.31
CA VAL A 23 -5.61 -9.71 1.87
C VAL A 23 -6.07 -10.68 0.77
N GLN A 24 -7.35 -11.05 0.73
CA GLN A 24 -7.88 -12.01 -0.26
C GLN A 24 -7.88 -11.45 -1.69
N CYS A 25 -7.90 -10.13 -1.84
CA CYS A 25 -8.03 -9.48 -3.15
C CYS A 25 -6.72 -8.82 -3.60
N LEU A 26 -5.64 -9.07 -2.86
CA LEU A 26 -4.30 -8.72 -3.26
C LEU A 26 -3.84 -9.62 -4.41
N PRO A 27 -3.21 -9.09 -5.47
CA PRO A 27 -2.61 -9.94 -6.49
C PRO A 27 -1.57 -10.88 -5.88
N GLU A 28 -1.45 -12.10 -6.40
CA GLU A 28 -0.56 -13.16 -5.85
C GLU A 28 0.91 -12.71 -5.71
N TYR A 29 1.35 -11.79 -6.57
CA TYR A 29 2.72 -11.27 -6.57
C TYR A 29 2.98 -10.11 -5.59
N VAL A 30 1.96 -9.67 -4.84
CA VAL A 30 2.04 -8.57 -3.87
C VAL A 30 1.79 -9.13 -2.49
N LYS A 31 2.61 -8.75 -1.51
CA LYS A 31 2.43 -9.10 -0.10
C LYS A 31 2.10 -7.86 0.71
N PRO A 32 1.30 -7.98 1.79
CA PRO A 32 1.01 -6.85 2.69
C PRO A 32 2.27 -6.21 3.29
N THR A 33 3.35 -6.97 3.44
CA THR A 33 4.65 -6.52 3.97
C THR A 33 5.59 -5.93 2.92
N ASP A 34 5.24 -5.99 1.63
CA ASP A 34 6.07 -5.39 0.59
C ASP A 34 6.18 -3.88 0.81
N VAL A 35 7.35 -3.32 0.54
CA VAL A 35 7.63 -1.89 0.73
C VAL A 35 7.22 -1.14 -0.53
N VAL A 36 6.41 -0.10 -0.38
CA VAL A 36 5.98 0.77 -1.49
C VAL A 36 6.78 2.06 -1.55
N SER A 37 7.22 2.57 -0.40
CA SER A 37 8.02 3.80 -0.30
C SER A 37 8.97 3.74 0.90
N THR A 38 10.09 4.46 0.79
CA THR A 38 11.07 4.60 1.85
C THR A 38 11.46 6.06 2.00
N LYS A 39 11.68 6.52 3.23
CA LYS A 39 12.13 7.88 3.52
C LYS A 39 13.28 7.85 4.51
N LEU A 40 14.32 8.64 4.25
CA LEU A 40 15.37 8.89 5.24
C LEU A 40 14.89 9.93 6.24
N VAL A 41 14.95 9.58 7.52
CA VAL A 41 14.54 10.43 8.64
C VAL A 41 15.76 10.67 9.52
N GLN A 42 16.05 11.94 9.81
CA GLN A 42 17.10 12.30 10.74
C GLN A 42 16.57 12.19 12.17
N THR A 43 17.35 11.52 13.02
CA THR A 43 17.07 11.34 14.45
C THR A 43 18.30 11.74 15.26
N ASP A 44 18.14 11.94 16.56
CA ASP A 44 19.26 12.27 17.46
C ASP A 44 20.37 11.21 17.47
N GLY A 45 20.06 9.97 17.07
CA GLY A 45 21.00 8.85 16.96
C GLY A 45 21.54 8.58 15.55
N GLY A 46 21.25 9.44 14.56
CA GLY A 46 21.67 9.29 13.17
C GLY A 46 20.51 9.17 12.19
N THR A 47 20.79 8.65 10.99
CA THR A 47 19.79 8.52 9.91
C THR A 47 19.09 7.17 9.97
N LEU A 48 17.75 7.18 10.03
CA LEU A 48 16.89 6.00 9.99
C LEU A 48 16.14 5.92 8.66
N VAL A 49 15.90 4.70 8.18
CA VAL A 49 15.04 4.44 7.01
C VAL A 49 13.64 4.11 7.49
N GLU A 50 12.71 5.02 7.28
CA GLU A 50 11.28 4.76 7.45
C GLU A 50 10.74 4.06 6.20
N LYS A 51 9.92 3.02 6.39
CA LYS A 51 9.35 2.23 5.31
C LYS A 51 7.83 2.25 5.39
N ILE A 52 7.19 2.47 4.25
CA ILE A 52 5.75 2.35 4.08
C ILE A 52 5.48 1.02 3.37
N THR A 53 4.67 0.17 3.97
CA THR A 53 4.28 -1.13 3.39
C THR A 53 3.00 -1.04 2.57
N VAL A 54 2.71 -2.07 1.78
CA VAL A 54 1.43 -2.24 1.08
C VAL A 54 0.26 -2.18 2.07
N ALA A 55 0.34 -2.89 3.20
CA ALA A 55 -0.74 -2.88 4.20
C ALA A 55 -1.03 -1.46 4.73
N GLN A 56 0.02 -0.71 5.06
CA GLN A 56 -0.10 0.68 5.51
C GLN A 56 -0.70 1.57 4.41
N LYS A 57 -0.25 1.41 3.17
CA LYS A 57 -0.76 2.20 2.05
C LYS A 57 -2.22 1.90 1.72
N LEU A 58 -2.62 0.63 1.78
CA LEU A 58 -4.01 0.23 1.61
C LEU A 58 -4.91 0.77 2.72
N THR A 59 -4.40 0.81 3.95
CA THR A 59 -5.11 1.43 5.09
C THR A 59 -5.30 2.93 4.86
N GLU A 60 -4.26 3.64 4.42
CA GLU A 60 -4.32 5.07 4.08
C GLU A 60 -5.36 5.35 2.99
N LEU A 61 -5.42 4.51 1.95
CA LEU A 61 -6.37 4.61 0.85
C LEU A 61 -7.79 4.15 1.21
N LYS A 62 -8.01 3.66 2.44
CA LYS A 62 -9.26 3.01 2.89
C LYS A 62 -9.67 1.89 1.94
N ALA A 63 -8.70 1.12 1.48
CA ALA A 63 -8.89 0.10 0.49
C ALA A 63 -9.81 -1.01 1.00
N ASN A 64 -10.57 -1.60 0.10
CA ASN A 64 -11.50 -2.67 0.41
C ASN A 64 -11.59 -3.66 -0.74
N CYS A 65 -12.08 -4.86 -0.45
CA CYS A 65 -12.40 -5.80 -1.51
C CYS A 65 -13.87 -5.66 -1.93
N LYS A 66 -14.12 -5.47 -3.23
CA LYS A 66 -15.46 -5.39 -3.81
C LYS A 66 -15.53 -6.27 -5.04
N ASN A 67 -16.40 -7.29 -5.00
CA ASN A 67 -16.58 -8.24 -6.10
C ASN A 67 -15.26 -8.90 -6.57
N GLY A 68 -14.40 -9.28 -5.63
CA GLY A 68 -13.10 -9.89 -5.91
C GLY A 68 -12.03 -8.92 -6.43
N LYS A 69 -12.31 -7.60 -6.45
CA LYS A 69 -11.36 -6.56 -6.83
C LYS A 69 -10.94 -5.73 -5.63
N LEU A 70 -9.66 -5.40 -5.58
CA LEU A 70 -9.14 -4.42 -4.63
C LEU A 70 -9.44 -3.01 -5.13
N VAL A 71 -10.18 -2.24 -4.36
CA VAL A 71 -10.57 -0.86 -4.68
C VAL A 71 -10.17 0.09 -3.55
N ASP A 72 -10.00 1.38 -3.84
CA ASP A 72 -9.79 2.42 -2.84
C ASP A 72 -11.10 2.85 -2.17
N GLY A 73 -11.01 3.79 -1.22
CA GLY A 73 -12.19 4.34 -0.52
C GLY A 73 -13.17 5.11 -1.40
N ALA A 74 -12.77 5.49 -2.63
CA ALA A 74 -13.67 6.08 -3.63
C ALA A 74 -14.29 5.03 -4.55
N GLY A 75 -13.87 3.76 -4.44
CA GLY A 75 -14.34 2.66 -5.27
C GLY A 75 -13.57 2.50 -6.59
N THR A 76 -12.44 3.19 -6.77
CA THR A 76 -11.56 3.03 -7.94
C THR A 76 -10.67 1.81 -7.75
N GLU A 77 -10.54 0.98 -8.79
CA GLU A 77 -9.68 -0.21 -8.74
C GLU A 77 -8.22 0.17 -8.51
N ILE A 78 -7.56 -0.56 -7.60
CA ILE A 78 -6.16 -0.34 -7.24
C ILE A 78 -5.26 -1.18 -8.14
N TYR A 79 -4.27 -0.54 -8.74
CA TYR A 79 -3.27 -1.20 -9.59
C TYR A 79 -1.87 -1.06 -9.00
N PHE A 80 -1.14 -2.18 -8.84
CA PHE A 80 0.25 -2.17 -8.37
C PHE A 80 1.22 -2.10 -9.54
N TYR A 81 2.04 -1.05 -9.61
CA TYR A 81 3.04 -0.85 -10.65
C TYR A 81 4.46 -0.92 -10.06
N LYS A 82 5.31 -1.82 -10.56
CA LYS A 82 6.71 -1.92 -10.14
C LYS A 82 7.57 -0.86 -10.83
N LEU A 83 8.11 0.07 -10.06
CA LEU A 83 9.03 1.06 -10.59
C LEU A 83 10.35 0.42 -11.03
N THR A 84 11.00 1.05 -11.99
CA THR A 84 12.40 0.83 -12.36
C THR A 84 13.16 2.15 -12.21
N GLY A 85 14.49 2.08 -12.28
CA GLY A 85 15.34 3.28 -12.21
C GLY A 85 16.29 3.35 -11.01
N CYS A 86 16.18 2.42 -10.07
CA CYS A 86 17.09 2.32 -8.93
C CYS A 86 18.38 1.59 -9.33
N TRP A 87 19.18 2.23 -10.19
CA TRP A 87 20.46 1.70 -10.66
C TRP A 87 21.63 2.42 -9.98
N GLY A 88 22.67 1.68 -9.62
CA GLY A 88 23.98 2.28 -9.33
C GLY A 88 24.71 2.68 -10.61
N ASN A 89 24.70 1.77 -11.60
CA ASN A 89 25.15 2.03 -12.95
C ASN A 89 23.98 1.84 -13.94
N PRO A 90 23.36 2.93 -14.46
CA PRO A 90 22.22 2.83 -15.35
C PRO A 90 22.59 2.21 -16.71
N PRO A 91 21.65 1.51 -17.37
CA PRO A 91 21.87 1.01 -18.73
C PRO A 91 21.98 2.16 -19.73
N ARG A 92 22.60 1.92 -20.90
CA ARG A 92 22.80 2.97 -21.92
C ARG A 92 21.49 3.64 -22.38
N ASN A 93 20.39 2.88 -22.39
CA ASN A 93 19.06 3.35 -22.79
C ASN A 93 18.16 3.72 -21.59
N TYR A 94 18.73 4.07 -20.43
CA TYR A 94 17.96 4.34 -19.22
C TYR A 94 16.87 5.40 -19.40
N GLN A 95 17.13 6.44 -20.20
CA GLN A 95 16.15 7.50 -20.48
C GLN A 95 14.90 6.94 -21.14
N GLU A 96 15.06 6.12 -22.19
CA GLU A 96 13.95 5.47 -22.89
C GLU A 96 13.13 4.56 -21.94
N ILE A 97 13.81 3.88 -21.01
CA ILE A 97 13.15 3.05 -20.00
C ILE A 97 12.28 3.91 -19.07
N LEU A 98 12.81 5.05 -18.59
CA LEU A 98 12.07 5.96 -17.71
C LEU A 98 10.92 6.66 -18.44
N GLU A 99 11.12 7.09 -19.69
CA GLU A 99 10.06 7.68 -20.52
C GLU A 99 8.91 6.70 -20.76
N ARG A 100 9.23 5.44 -21.08
CA ARG A 100 8.22 4.37 -21.25
C ARG A 100 7.46 4.12 -19.95
N GLN A 101 8.15 4.13 -18.81
CA GLN A 101 7.54 4.00 -17.50
C GLN A 101 6.55 5.14 -17.22
N GLU A 102 6.97 6.39 -17.43
CA GLU A 102 6.11 7.56 -17.20
C GLU A 102 4.89 7.56 -18.12
N ALA A 103 5.07 7.24 -19.40
CA ALA A 103 3.96 7.11 -20.35
C ALA A 103 2.96 6.04 -19.88
N LYS A 104 3.44 4.90 -19.37
CA LYS A 104 2.57 3.83 -18.85
C LYS A 104 1.84 4.25 -17.58
N LEU A 105 2.52 4.91 -16.64
CA LEU A 105 1.92 5.43 -15.41
C LEU A 105 0.86 6.49 -15.72
N ALA A 106 1.10 7.37 -16.68
CA ALA A 106 0.13 8.38 -17.10
C ALA A 106 -1.16 7.77 -17.68
N ILE A 107 -1.06 6.62 -18.36
CA ILE A 107 -2.23 5.87 -18.83
C ILE A 107 -2.96 5.21 -17.66
N LEU A 108 -2.23 4.52 -16.78
CA LEU A 108 -2.82 3.79 -15.65
C LEU A 108 -3.55 4.72 -14.67
N ARG A 109 -2.96 5.87 -14.34
CA ARG A 109 -3.55 6.85 -13.41
C ARG A 109 -4.87 7.47 -13.91
N LYS A 110 -5.22 7.32 -15.19
CA LYS A 110 -6.54 7.74 -15.71
C LYS A 110 -7.66 6.76 -15.37
N GLN A 111 -7.33 5.51 -15.06
CA GLN A 111 -8.29 4.40 -14.92
C GLN A 111 -8.25 3.77 -13.53
N TYR A 112 -7.12 3.89 -12.84
CA TYR A 112 -6.83 3.19 -11.59
C TYR A 112 -6.25 4.12 -10.55
N THR A 113 -6.42 3.74 -9.29
CA THR A 113 -5.58 4.23 -8.20
C THR A 113 -4.29 3.43 -8.20
N VAL A 114 -3.20 4.05 -8.66
CA VAL A 114 -1.92 3.35 -8.84
C VAL A 114 -1.11 3.39 -7.55
N ILE A 115 -0.74 2.22 -7.04
CA ILE A 115 0.28 2.06 -6.00
C ILE A 115 1.59 1.73 -6.70
N GLU A 116 2.54 2.66 -6.62
CA GLU A 116 3.89 2.47 -7.13
C GLU A 116 4.72 1.68 -6.10
N MET A 117 5.25 0.54 -6.53
CA MET A 117 6.15 -0.28 -5.74
C MET A 117 7.58 0.23 -5.98
N THR A 118 8.22 0.75 -4.94
CA THR A 118 9.60 1.24 -5.01
C THR A 118 10.57 0.21 -5.62
N CYS A 119 11.51 0.70 -6.43
CA CYS A 119 12.63 -0.10 -6.93
C CYS A 119 13.77 -0.24 -5.89
N ASN A 120 13.69 0.47 -4.76
CA ASN A 120 14.65 0.38 -3.65
C ASN A 120 13.93 0.13 -2.32
N PRO A 121 13.47 -1.10 -2.04
CA PRO A 121 12.78 -1.44 -0.80
C PRO A 121 13.71 -1.43 0.43
N SER A 122 15.03 -1.37 0.22
CA SER A 122 15.98 -1.21 1.32
C SER A 122 15.96 0.22 1.88
N GLY A 123 15.71 1.21 1.02
CA GLY A 123 15.84 2.65 1.31
C GLY A 123 17.28 3.11 1.54
N VAL A 124 18.26 2.22 1.41
CA VAL A 124 19.69 2.53 1.48
C VAL A 124 20.14 3.10 0.14
N PRO A 125 20.98 4.16 0.12
CA PRO A 125 21.54 4.68 -1.12
C PRO A 125 22.23 3.59 -1.94
N ILE A 126 21.97 3.56 -3.24
CA ILE A 126 22.62 2.62 -4.16
C ILE A 126 23.93 3.26 -4.63
N PRO A 127 25.08 2.60 -4.44
CA PRO A 127 26.39 3.13 -4.83
C PRO A 127 26.54 3.33 -6.33
#